data_AF-A0A971WBV5-F1
#
_entry.id   AF-A0A971WBV5-F1
#
_cell.length_a   1.000
_cell.length_b   1.000
_cell.length_c   1.000
_cell.angle_alpha   90.00
_cell.angle_beta   90.00
_cell.angle_gamma   90.00
#
_symmetry.space_group_name_H-M   'P 1'
#
loop_
_entity.id
_entity.type
_entity.pdbx_description
1 polymer ?
#
loop_
_entity_poly.entity_id
_entity_poly.type
_entity_poly.pdbx_seq_one_letter_code
_entity_poly.pdbx_strand_id
1 'polypeptide(L)' 'MKYQEKYYVPKDDCLDNIKSITSKLIRGTLEIENKKVDIPDKELEYKVKYEEDAEGGQFVIKVSWSSEVENEEEEEE' A
#
# COMPACT_ATOMS: atom_id res chain seq x y z
N MET A 1 -4.24 14.31 3.71
CA MET A 1 -2.81 14.37 4.08
C MET A 1 -2.10 13.18 3.42
N LYS A 2 -0.81 13.30 3.07
CA LYS A 2 -0.01 12.21 2.48
C LYS A 2 1.08 11.83 3.49
N TYR A 3 1.10 10.58 3.94
CA TYR A 3 2.13 10.04 4.82
C TYR A 3 3.11 9.22 3.98
N GLN A 4 4.41 9.50 4.04
CA GLN A 4 5.41 8.81 3.23
C GLN A 4 6.79 8.78 3.89
N GLU A 5 7.50 7.68 3.69
CA GLU A 5 8.90 7.53 4.10
C GLU A 5 9.73 7.06 2.90
N LYS A 6 10.97 7.54 2.80
CA LYS A 6 11.87 7.22 1.69
C LYS A 6 13.23 6.77 2.23
N TYR A 7 13.71 5.64 1.71
CA TYR A 7 14.95 5.01 2.14
C TYR A 7 15.81 4.67 0.92
N TYR A 8 17.13 4.67 1.11
CA TYR A 8 18.12 4.23 0.12
C TYR A 8 19.05 3.24 0.80
N VAL A 9 18.92 1.97 0.45
CA VAL A 9 19.63 0.84 1.10
C VAL A 9 20.03 -0.21 0.06
N PRO A 10 21.00 -1.09 0.37
CA PRO A 10 21.31 -2.26 -0.45
C PRO A 10 20.10 -3.14 -0.75
N LYS A 11 20.19 -3.97 -1.80
CA LYS A 11 19.09 -4.83 -2.25
C LYS A 11 18.54 -5.74 -1.15
N ASP A 12 19.43 -6.42 -0.41
CA ASP A 12 19.01 -7.39 0.61
C ASP A 12 18.26 -6.69 1.75
N ASP A 13 18.79 -5.56 2.23
CA ASP A 13 18.13 -4.72 3.24
C ASP A 13 16.79 -4.17 2.74
N CYS A 14 16.69 -3.80 1.45
CA CYS A 14 15.43 -3.35 0.85
C CYS A 14 14.36 -4.46 0.91
N LEU A 15 14.71 -5.69 0.51
CA LEU A 15 13.79 -6.81 0.52
C LEU A 15 13.37 -7.20 1.94
N ASP A 16 14.28 -7.17 2.91
CA ASP A 16 13.95 -7.44 4.31
C ASP A 16 13.09 -6.32 4.94
N ASN A 17 13.32 -5.06 4.57
CA ASN A 17 12.46 -3.95 4.96
C ASN A 17 11.05 -4.13 4.38
N ILE A 18 10.90 -4.50 3.10
CA ILE A 18 9.59 -4.78 2.49
C ILE A 18 8.87 -5.90 3.26
N LYS A 19 9.54 -7.03 3.53
CA LYS A 19 8.96 -8.13 4.32
C LYS A 19 8.50 -7.67 5.72
N SER A 20 9.32 -6.85 6.38
CA SER A 20 9.03 -6.30 7.71
C SER A 20 7.80 -5.39 7.68
N ILE A 21 7.73 -4.47 6.71
CA ILE A 21 6.60 -3.56 6.50
C ILE A 21 5.32 -4.36 6.25
N THR A 22 5.34 -5.32 5.33
CA THR A 22 4.17 -6.17 5.04
C THR A 22 3.75 -6.98 6.28
N SER A 23 4.71 -7.51 7.03
CA SER A 23 4.42 -8.25 8.27
C SER A 23 3.77 -7.37 9.34
N LYS A 24 4.26 -6.14 9.53
CA LYS A 24 3.65 -5.14 10.43
C LYS A 24 2.26 -4.75 9.98
N LEU A 25 2.04 -4.61 8.67
CA LEU A 25 0.73 -4.28 8.10
C LEU A 25 -0.29 -5.38 8.41
N ILE A 26 0.06 -6.65 8.13
CA ILE A 26 -0.80 -7.81 8.40
C ILE A 26 -1.13 -7.93 9.90
N ARG A 27 -0.19 -7.57 10.77
CA ARG A 27 -0.39 -7.55 12.23
C ARG A 27 -1.17 -6.33 12.73
N GLY A 28 -1.49 -5.36 11.86
CA GLY A 28 -2.15 -4.12 12.24
C GLY A 28 -1.28 -3.21 13.11
N THR A 29 0.04 -3.32 13.03
CA THR A 29 1.01 -2.52 13.81
C THR A 29 1.91 -1.64 12.94
N LEU A 30 1.59 -1.49 11.66
CA LEU A 30 2.36 -0.59 10.78
C LEU A 30 1.99 0.86 11.10
N GLU A 31 3.01 1.69 11.27
CA GLU A 31 2.89 3.13 11.44
C GLU A 31 3.81 3.82 10.43
N ILE A 32 3.32 4.90 9.83
CA ILE A 32 4.07 5.76 8.91
C ILE A 32 3.96 7.18 9.47
N GLU A 33 5.08 7.84 9.76
CA GLU A 33 5.11 9.19 10.36
C GLU A 33 4.19 9.33 11.60
N ASN A 34 4.23 8.35 12.50
CA ASN A 34 3.38 8.26 13.70
C ASN A 34 1.87 8.12 13.42
N LYS A 35 1.49 7.75 12.20
CA LYS A 35 0.12 7.41 11.83
C LYS A 35 -0.01 5.91 11.62
N LYS A 36 -0.80 5.25 12.46
CA LYS A 36 -1.19 3.85 12.27
C LYS A 36 -1.92 3.68 10.93
N VAL A 37 -1.46 2.71 10.14
CA VAL A 37 -2.13 2.27 8.92
C VAL A 37 -3.24 1.30 9.30
N ASP A 38 -4.47 1.63 8.95
CA ASP A 38 -5.67 0.85 9.27
C ASP A 38 -6.37 0.49 7.95
N ILE A 39 -6.34 -0.80 7.60
CA ILE A 39 -7.02 -1.31 6.40
C ILE A 39 -8.41 -1.81 6.84
N PRO A 40 -9.49 -1.35 6.18
CA PRO A 40 -10.84 -1.77 6.53
C PRO A 40 -11.11 -3.23 6.14
N ASP A 41 -12.01 -3.88 6.87
CA ASP A 41 -12.50 -5.23 6.58
C ASP A 41 -13.61 -5.18 5.50
N LYS A 42 -13.22 -4.84 4.28
CA LYS A 42 -14.12 -4.78 3.10
C LYS A 42 -13.37 -5.08 1.81
N GLU A 43 -14.06 -5.00 0.68
CA GLU A 43 -13.42 -5.17 -0.62
C GLU A 43 -12.31 -4.12 -0.83
N LEU A 44 -11.15 -4.61 -1.25
CA LEU A 44 -9.95 -3.80 -1.49
C LEU A 44 -9.59 -3.90 -2.97
N GLU A 45 -9.23 -2.77 -3.56
CA GLU A 45 -8.55 -2.76 -4.85
C GLU A 45 -7.05 -2.98 -4.61
N TYR A 46 -6.44 -3.91 -5.35
CA TYR A 46 -4.98 -4.07 -5.35
C TYR A 46 -4.43 -4.00 -6.77
N LYS A 47 -3.23 -3.43 -6.89
CA LYS A 47 -2.53 -3.28 -8.16
C LYS A 47 -1.05 -3.58 -7.98
N VAL A 48 -0.54 -4.48 -8.81
CA VAL A 48 0.89 -4.79 -8.92
C VAL A 48 1.38 -4.31 -10.29
N LYS A 49 2.46 -3.53 -10.30
CA LYS A 49 3.10 -3.05 -11.53
C LYS A 49 4.60 -3.34 -11.48
N TYR A 50 5.15 -3.69 -12.64
CA TYR A 50 6.57 -3.77 -12.88
C TYR A 50 6.88 -3.04 -14.19
N GLU A 51 7.84 -2.12 -14.15
CA GLU A 51 8.28 -1.30 -15.27
C GLU A 51 9.81 -1.35 -15.28
N GLU A 52 10.43 -1.55 -16.44
CA GLU A 52 11.90 -1.62 -16.58
C GLU A 52 12.30 -1.01 -17.93
N ASP A 53 13.35 -0.19 -17.91
CA ASP A 53 13.92 0.48 -19.07
C ASP A 53 15.46 0.56 -18.95
N ALA A 54 16.10 1.32 -19.86
CA ALA A 54 17.55 1.43 -19.92
C ALA A 54 18.18 2.18 -18.72
N GLU A 55 17.41 2.98 -18.00
CA GLU A 55 17.85 3.79 -16.86
C GLU A 55 17.57 3.11 -15.52
N GLY A 56 16.70 2.10 -15.49
CA GLY A 56 16.45 1.28 -14.31
C GLY A 56 15.12 0.55 -14.32
N GLY A 57 14.63 0.20 -13.13
CA GLY A 57 13.37 -0.50 -12.97
C GLY A 57 12.59 -0.04 -11.74
N GLN A 58 11.27 -0.19 -11.82
CA GLN A 58 10.33 0.17 -10.78
C GLN A 58 9.36 -0.99 -10.55
N PHE A 59 9.20 -1.35 -9.28
CA PHE A 59 8.17 -2.28 -8.82
C PHE A 59 7.24 -1.56 -7.85
N VAL A 60 5.92 -1.70 -8.05
CA VAL A 60 4.90 -1.08 -7.20
C VAL A 60 3.86 -2.10 -6.80
N ILE A 61 3.59 -2.18 -5.50
CA ILE A 61 2.38 -2.78 -4.94
C ILE A 61 1.56 -1.64 -4.35
N LYS A 62 0.34 -1.45 -4.84
CA LYS A 62 -0.62 -0.47 -4.32
C LYS A 62 -1.87 -1.21 -3.86
N VAL A 63 -2.36 -0.84 -2.68
CA VAL A 63 -3.66 -1.26 -2.14
C VAL A 63 -4.47 0.01 -1.90
N SER A 64 -5.70 0.04 -2.42
CA SER A 64 -6.63 1.17 -2.36
C SER A 64 -7.95 0.71 -1.74
N TRP A 65 -8.59 1.58 -0.98
CA TRP A 65 -9.96 1.41 -0.54
C TRP A 65 -10.66 2.77 -0.50
N SER A 66 -11.91 2.83 -0.91
CA SER A 66 -12.74 4.04 -0.76
C SER A 66 -13.25 4.14 0.67
N SER A 67 -13.48 5.34 1.19
CA SER A 67 -14.15 5.53 2.48
C SER A 67 -15.67 5.55 2.35
N GLU A 68 -16.20 5.44 1.13
CA GLU A 68 -17.64 5.32 0.91
C GLU A 68 -18.13 4.05 1.59
N VAL A 69 -19.04 4.28 2.54
CA VAL A 69 -20.05 3.32 2.96
C VAL A 69 -20.89 3.11 1.70
N GLU A 70 -21.01 1.88 1.21
CA GLU A 70 -21.94 1.56 0.13
C GLU A 70 -23.29 2.18 0.45
N ASN A 71 -23.66 3.24 -0.26
CA ASN A 71 -25.05 3.63 -0.39
C ASN A 71 -25.52 2.90 -1.65
N GLU A 72 -26.04 1.69 -1.45
CA GLU A 72 -26.81 0.97 -2.46
C GLU A 72 -28.14 1.71 -2.72
N GLU A 73 -28.13 2.93 -3.26
CA GLU A 73 -29.36 3.55 -3.78
C GLU A 73 -29.07 4.38 -5.04
N GLU A 74 -29.88 4.09 -6.07
CA GLU A 74 -30.14 4.84 -7.31
C GLU A 74 -29.24 4.54 -8.53
N GLU A 75 -29.71 3.60 -9.36
CA GLU A 75 -29.99 3.86 -10.79
C GLU A 75 -31.06 2.86 -11.28
N GLU A 76 -32.33 3.07 -10.89
CA GLU A 76 -33.49 2.76 -11.73
C GLU A 76 -34.04 4.10 -12.25
N GLU A 77 -33.72 4.44 -13.51
CA GLU A 77 -34.65 4.95 -14.55
C GLU A 77 -33.94 5.13 -15.90
#